data_AF-A0A6J1AP55-F1
#
_entry.id   AF-A0A6J1AP55-F1
#
_cell.length_a   1.000
_cell.length_b   1.000
_cell.length_c   1.000
_cell.angle_alpha   90.00
_cell.angle_beta   90.00
_cell.angle_gamma   90.00
#
_symmetry.space_group_name_H-M   'P 1'
#
loop_
_entity.id
_entity.type
_entity.pdbx_description
1 polymer ?
#
loop_
_entity_poly.entity_id
_entity_poly.type
_entity_poly.pdbx_seq_one_letter_code
_entity_poly.pdbx_strand_id
1 'polypeptide(L)'
;MAVDFESAKYGELTVLSNGAPRKSLSLMLFFGPQADQADVFQDTAPFATSVLDGYNVCIFAYGQTGTGKPFTMEGTKEARGVDFRTLVELFHMINERQKLYQYDILVTVLKAYNEQIRDLLVSGSQQGSEPKAGVILF
;
A
#
# COMPACT_ATOMS: atom_id res chain seq x y z
N MET A 1 -0.75 -24.28 12.64
CA MET A 1 -0.77 -23.94 11.20
C MET A 1 0.62 -23.45 10.86
N ALA A 2 1.30 -24.08 9.91
CA ALA A 2 2.64 -23.69 9.47
C ALA A 2 2.54 -23.22 8.03
N VAL A 3 3.19 -22.10 7.71
CA VAL A 3 3.22 -21.53 6.35
C VAL A 3 4.61 -21.77 5.79
N ASP A 4 4.67 -22.39 4.62
CA ASP A 4 5.92 -22.60 3.91
C ASP A 4 6.17 -21.40 2.97
N PHE A 5 7.10 -20.55 3.36
CA PHE A 5 7.51 -19.39 2.57
C PHE A 5 8.63 -19.71 1.56
N GLU A 6 9.22 -20.92 1.58
CA GLU A 6 10.22 -21.32 0.58
C GLU A 6 9.53 -21.60 -0.77
N SER A 7 8.34 -22.20 -0.75
CA SER A 7 7.54 -22.42 -1.95
C SER A 7 7.05 -21.10 -2.60
N ALA A 8 6.92 -20.05 -1.79
CA ALA A 8 6.40 -18.75 -2.22
C ALA A 8 7.27 -18.07 -3.30
N LYS A 9 8.56 -18.42 -3.38
CA LYS A 9 9.49 -17.96 -4.42
C LYS A 9 9.08 -18.39 -5.85
N TYR A 10 8.18 -19.37 -5.96
CA TYR A 10 7.67 -19.89 -7.23
C TYR A 10 6.23 -19.42 -7.53
N GLY A 11 5.72 -18.42 -6.81
CA GLY A 11 4.35 -17.92 -7.00
C GLY A 11 3.27 -18.79 -6.37
N GLU A 12 3.64 -19.73 -5.49
CA GLU A 12 2.71 -20.60 -4.77
C GLU A 12 3.01 -20.62 -3.27
N LEU A 13 2.06 -20.18 -2.45
CA LEU A 13 2.15 -20.26 -0.99
C LEU A 13 1.36 -21.47 -0.50
N THR A 14 2.05 -22.33 0.22
CA THR A 14 1.46 -23.52 0.81
C THR A 14 1.18 -23.33 2.29
N VAL A 15 -0.07 -23.56 2.67
CA VAL A 15 -0.50 -23.57 4.08
C VAL A 15 -0.65 -25.01 4.55
N LEU A 16 0.16 -25.40 5.53
CA LEU A 16 0.12 -26.69 6.21
C LEU A 16 -0.73 -26.56 7.48
N SER A 17 -1.75 -27.41 7.60
CA SER A 17 -2.59 -27.51 8.79
C SER A 17 -2.54 -28.93 9.35
N ASN A 18 -2.39 -29.07 10.67
CA ASN A 18 -2.37 -30.38 11.32
C ASN A 18 -3.73 -31.06 11.15
N GLY A 19 -3.78 -32.10 10.31
CA GLY A 19 -4.97 -32.92 10.09
C GLY A 19 -5.97 -32.41 9.04
N ALA A 20 -5.69 -31.30 8.35
CA ALA A 20 -6.52 -30.81 7.25
C ALA A 20 -5.76 -30.86 5.92
N PRO A 21 -6.45 -30.98 4.76
CA PRO A 21 -5.79 -31.02 3.46
C PRO A 21 -4.97 -29.74 3.21
N ARG A 22 -3.79 -29.91 2.60
CA ARG A 22 -2.90 -28.83 2.15
C ARG A 22 -3.70 -27.86 1.28
N LYS A 23 -3.59 -26.56 1.57
CA LYS A 23 -4.14 -25.51 0.72
C LYS A 23 -3.01 -24.74 0.08
N SER A 24 -3.07 -24.60 -1.23
CA SER A 24 -2.16 -23.79 -2.03
C SER A 24 -2.88 -22.53 -2.50
N LEU A 25 -2.18 -21.41 -2.44
CA LEU A 25 -2.62 -20.11 -2.93
C LEU A 25 -1.64 -19.65 -4.00
N SER A 26 -2.14 -19.21 -5.13
CA SER A 26 -1.32 -18.63 -6.20
C SER A 26 -1.58 -17.13 -6.25
N LEU A 27 -0.56 -16.35 -5.92
CA LEU A 27 -0.56 -14.89 -6.02
C LEU A 27 0.67 -14.49 -6.84
N MET A 28 0.65 -13.29 -7.40
CA MET A 28 1.79 -12.80 -8.19
C MET A 28 3.03 -12.60 -7.32
N LEU A 29 2.85 -12.20 -6.06
CA LEU A 29 3.93 -11.88 -5.13
C LEU A 29 3.56 -12.30 -3.72
N PHE A 30 4.58 -12.69 -2.95
CA PHE A 30 4.46 -13.07 -1.55
C PHE A 30 5.57 -12.42 -0.72
N PHE A 31 5.18 -11.74 0.35
CA PHE A 31 6.10 -11.13 1.30
C PHE A 31 6.14 -11.96 2.59
N GLY A 32 7.31 -12.47 2.93
CA GLY A 32 7.53 -13.20 4.18
C GLY A 32 7.63 -12.25 5.39
N PRO A 33 7.66 -12.78 6.62
CA PRO A 33 7.75 -11.96 7.83
C PRO A 33 9.05 -11.14 7.97
N GLN A 34 10.06 -11.44 7.16
CA GLN A 34 11.34 -10.72 7.12
C GLN A 34 11.37 -9.62 6.06
N ALA A 35 10.34 -9.54 5.20
CA ALA A 35 10.26 -8.47 4.21
C ALA A 35 10.02 -7.13 4.89
N ASP A 36 10.76 -6.11 4.45
CA ASP A 36 10.61 -4.76 4.95
C ASP A 36 9.75 -3.89 4.01
N GLN A 37 9.59 -2.62 4.37
CA GLN A 37 8.78 -1.68 3.58
C GLN A 37 9.41 -1.31 2.23
N ALA A 38 10.73 -1.47 2.09
CA ALA A 38 11.42 -1.24 0.83
C ALA A 38 11.17 -2.42 -0.12
N ASP A 39 11.21 -3.66 0.39
CA ASP A 39 10.90 -4.87 -0.38
C ASP A 39 9.48 -4.78 -0.97
N VAL A 40 8.48 -4.40 -0.15
CA VAL A 40 7.10 -4.22 -0.63
C VAL A 40 7.00 -3.09 -1.65
N PHE A 41 7.72 -1.98 -1.44
CA PHE A 41 7.66 -0.85 -2.34
C PHE A 41 8.29 -1.14 -3.71
N GLN A 42 9.38 -1.91 -3.76
CA GLN A 42 10.11 -2.20 -4.99
C GLN A 42 9.20 -2.74 -6.10
N ASP A 43 8.26 -3.62 -5.75
CA ASP A 43 7.30 -4.19 -6.70
C ASP A 43 6.15 -3.23 -7.07
N THR A 44 5.91 -2.19 -6.27
CA THR A 44 4.89 -1.16 -6.52
C THR A 44 5.43 0.12 -7.19
N ALA A 45 6.75 0.35 -7.14
CA ALA A 45 7.39 1.54 -7.67
C ALA A 45 7.06 1.83 -9.16
N PRO A 46 6.97 0.82 -10.07
CA PRO A 46 6.61 1.06 -11.48
C PRO A 46 5.24 1.72 -11.67
N PHE A 47 4.34 1.62 -10.69
CA PHE A 47 3.05 2.27 -10.76
C PHE A 47 3.17 3.80 -10.64
N ALA A 48 4.17 4.32 -9.92
CA ALA A 48 4.44 5.75 -9.86
C ALA A 48 4.81 6.30 -11.25
N THR A 49 5.63 5.57 -12.01
CA THR A 49 5.95 5.93 -13.39
C THR A 49 4.72 5.91 -14.28
N SER A 50 3.86 4.90 -14.12
CA SER A 50 2.60 4.77 -14.88
C SER A 50 1.70 5.99 -14.70
N VAL A 51 1.62 6.54 -13.48
CA VAL A 51 0.86 7.78 -13.20
C VAL A 51 1.40 8.98 -13.99
N LEU A 52 2.72 9.18 -14.01
CA LEU A 52 3.34 10.28 -14.76
C LEU A 52 3.20 10.14 -16.28
N ASP A 53 3.02 8.91 -16.76
CA ASP A 53 2.78 8.61 -18.17
C ASP A 53 1.27 8.72 -18.54
N GLY A 54 0.40 9.10 -17.59
CA GLY A 54 -1.01 9.40 -17.80
C GLY A 54 -1.98 8.25 -17.52
N TYR A 55 -1.52 7.18 -16.86
CA TYR A 55 -2.38 6.07 -16.46
C TYR A 55 -2.98 6.26 -15.06
N ASN A 56 -4.21 5.78 -14.88
CA ASN A 56 -4.84 5.73 -13.56
C ASN A 56 -4.38 4.46 -12.82
N VAL A 57 -3.92 4.62 -11.58
CA VAL A 57 -3.45 3.54 -10.71
C VAL A 57 -4.27 3.56 -9.43
N CYS A 58 -4.61 2.37 -8.92
CA CYS A 58 -5.24 2.21 -7.60
C CYS A 58 -4.51 1.11 -6.83
N ILE A 59 -4.06 1.42 -5.61
CA ILE A 59 -3.42 0.47 -4.69
C ILE A 59 -4.25 0.40 -3.43
N PHE A 60 -4.65 -0.81 -3.03
CA PHE A 60 -5.43 -1.04 -1.81
C PHE A 60 -4.82 -2.15 -0.96
N ALA A 61 -4.75 -1.93 0.34
CA ALA A 61 -4.43 -2.97 1.30
C ALA A 61 -5.72 -3.62 1.83
N TYR A 62 -5.82 -4.95 1.70
CA TYR A 62 -6.98 -5.72 2.13
C TYR A 62 -6.61 -6.77 3.19
N GLY A 63 -7.50 -7.01 4.15
CA GLY A 63 -7.29 -7.96 5.23
C GLY A 63 -8.12 -7.63 6.47
N GLN A 64 -8.18 -8.55 7.43
CA GLN A 64 -8.88 -8.32 8.70
C GLN A 64 -8.18 -7.25 9.55
N THR A 65 -8.84 -6.74 10.59
CA THR A 65 -8.22 -5.82 11.56
C THR A 65 -6.99 -6.47 12.20
N GLY A 66 -5.91 -5.70 12.33
CA GLY A 66 -4.65 -6.16 12.91
C GLY A 66 -3.65 -6.81 11.95
N THR A 67 -3.97 -6.99 10.66
CA THR A 67 -3.03 -7.62 9.69
C THR A 67 -2.05 -6.67 9.01
N GLY A 68 -1.84 -5.47 9.57
CA GLY A 68 -0.83 -4.55 9.03
C GLY A 68 -1.24 -3.74 7.79
N LYS A 69 -2.54 -3.61 7.45
CA LYS A 69 -3.00 -2.72 6.36
C LYS A 69 -2.46 -1.27 6.47
N PRO A 70 -2.69 -0.53 7.58
CA PRO A 70 -2.14 0.82 7.72
C PRO A 70 -0.62 0.81 7.81
N PHE A 71 -0.01 -0.26 8.32
CA PHE A 71 1.45 -0.39 8.33
C PHE A 71 2.00 -0.50 6.90
N THR A 72 1.38 -1.28 6.01
CA THR A 72 1.83 -1.43 4.62
C THR A 72 1.67 -0.13 3.82
N MET A 73 0.51 0.54 3.95
CA MET A 73 0.21 1.78 3.20
C MET A 73 0.93 3.01 3.79
N GLU A 74 0.67 3.35 5.06
CA GLU A 74 1.20 4.55 5.71
C GLU A 74 2.59 4.29 6.34
N GLY A 75 2.72 3.16 7.04
CA GLY A 75 3.92 2.81 7.79
C GLY A 75 4.11 3.60 9.07
N THR A 76 5.32 3.55 9.62
CA THR A 76 5.75 4.40 10.74
C THR A 76 6.69 5.50 10.27
N LYS A 77 7.14 6.36 11.18
CA LYS A 77 8.14 7.40 10.84
C LYS A 77 9.46 6.77 10.39
N GLU A 78 9.83 5.65 11.01
CA GLU A 78 11.07 4.91 10.79
C GLU A 78 10.94 3.92 9.62
N ALA A 79 9.73 3.40 9.39
CA ALA A 79 9.43 2.41 8.36
C ALA A 79 8.26 2.90 7.50
N ARG A 80 8.53 3.91 6.67
CA ARG A 80 7.54 4.53 5.77
C ARG A 80 6.98 3.51 4.78
N GLY A 81 5.66 3.50 4.62
CA GLY A 81 4.94 2.59 3.74
C GLY A 81 4.86 3.07 2.28
N VAL A 82 4.01 2.39 1.52
CA VAL A 82 3.81 2.59 0.07
C VAL A 82 3.41 4.03 -0.25
N ASP A 83 2.53 4.66 0.53
CA ASP A 83 2.00 6.00 0.28
C ASP A 83 3.11 7.04 0.18
N PHE A 84 3.97 7.07 1.20
CA PHE A 84 5.06 8.04 1.30
C PHE A 84 6.15 7.77 0.27
N ARG A 85 6.51 6.49 0.07
CA ARG A 85 7.55 6.10 -0.90
C ARG A 85 7.12 6.41 -2.34
N THR A 86 5.84 6.21 -2.66
CA THR A 86 5.27 6.58 -3.96
C THR A 86 5.38 8.09 -4.20
N LEU A 87 5.03 8.92 -3.22
CA LEU A 87 5.18 10.38 -3.34
C LEU A 87 6.64 10.79 -3.55
N VAL A 88 7.58 10.22 -2.79
CA VAL A 88 9.02 10.48 -2.98
C VAL A 88 9.47 10.13 -4.39
N GLU A 89 9.08 8.97 -4.91
CA GLU A 89 9.43 8.51 -6.25
C GLU A 89 8.81 9.42 -7.33
N LEU A 90 7.54 9.82 -7.17
CA LEU A 90 6.88 10.76 -8.08
C LEU A 90 7.65 12.08 -8.17
N PHE A 91 8.00 12.69 -7.03
CA PHE A 91 8.75 13.94 -7.02
C PHE A 91 10.17 13.78 -7.57
N HIS A 92 10.81 12.63 -7.32
CA HIS A 92 12.10 12.30 -7.91
C HIS A 92 12.03 12.30 -9.44
N MET A 93 11.11 11.52 -10.03
CA MET A 93 10.93 11.44 -11.48
C MET A 93 10.52 12.78 -12.11
N ILE A 94 9.67 13.56 -11.44
CA ILE A 94 9.28 14.89 -11.91
C ILE A 94 10.51 15.80 -12.02
N ASN A 95 11.38 15.78 -11.02
CA ASN A 95 12.62 16.56 -11.04
C ASN A 95 13.58 16.08 -12.15
N GLU A 96 13.66 14.78 -12.42
CA GLU A 96 14.47 14.27 -13.55
C GLU A 96 13.91 14.73 -14.91
N ARG A 97 12.59 14.77 -15.04
CA ARG A 97 11.87 15.07 -16.29
C ARG A 97 11.53 16.56 -16.47
N GLN A 98 11.89 17.42 -15.52
CA GLN A 98 11.48 18.84 -15.47
C GLN A 98 11.85 19.69 -16.71
N LYS A 99 12.84 19.26 -17.50
CA LYS A 99 13.23 19.96 -18.75
C LYS A 99 12.32 19.65 -19.93
N LEU A 100 11.59 18.54 -19.86
CA LEU A 100 10.76 18.01 -20.94
C LEU A 100 9.27 18.19 -20.66
N TYR A 101 8.87 18.17 -19.39
CA TYR A 101 7.48 18.20 -18.95
C TYR A 101 7.28 19.17 -17.79
N GLN A 102 6.10 19.78 -17.75
CA GLN A 102 5.59 20.52 -16.61
C GLN A 102 4.44 19.71 -15.99
N TYR A 103 4.51 19.49 -14.69
CA TYR A 103 3.53 18.69 -13.95
C TYR A 103 2.82 19.57 -12.93
N ASP A 104 1.48 19.46 -12.87
CA ASP A 104 0.67 19.99 -11.78
C ASP A 104 0.15 18.82 -10.94
N ILE A 105 0.45 18.83 -9.64
CA ILE A 105 0.07 17.75 -8.72
C ILE A 105 -0.94 18.26 -7.71
N LEU A 106 -2.06 17.56 -7.58
CA LEU A 106 -3.04 17.74 -6.53
C LEU A 106 -3.07 16.48 -5.65
N VAL A 107 -3.06 16.67 -4.34
CA VAL A 107 -3.19 15.58 -3.36
C VAL A 107 -4.38 15.85 -2.47
N THR A 108 -5.23 14.84 -2.31
CA THR A 108 -6.38 14.85 -1.41
C THR A 108 -6.29 13.63 -0.51
N VAL A 109 -6.62 13.78 0.78
CA VAL A 109 -6.65 12.65 1.71
C VAL A 109 -8.04 12.56 2.30
N LEU A 110 -8.76 11.47 1.96
CA LEU A 110 -10.14 11.27 2.36
C LEU A 110 -10.26 10.06 3.31
N LYS A 111 -11.19 10.15 4.27
CA LYS A 111 -11.63 9.02 5.09
C LYS A 111 -13.09 8.71 4.76
N ALA A 112 -13.35 7.49 4.30
CA ALA A 112 -14.69 6.93 4.23
C ALA A 112 -14.99 6.12 5.51
N TYR A 113 -16.08 6.45 6.20
CA TYR A 113 -16.55 5.71 7.36
C TYR A 113 -18.08 5.75 7.42
N ASN A 114 -18.72 4.58 7.48
CA ASN A 114 -20.18 4.45 7.55
C ASN A 114 -20.91 5.27 6.46
N GLU A 115 -20.50 5.10 5.20
CA GLU A 115 -21.02 5.86 4.03
C GLU A 115 -20.82 7.39 4.10
N GLN A 116 -20.03 7.89 5.06
CA GLN A 116 -19.66 9.29 5.15
C GLN A 116 -18.23 9.51 4.67
N ILE A 117 -18.03 10.53 3.85
CA ILE A 117 -16.71 10.95 3.36
C ILE A 117 -16.28 12.19 4.13
N ARG A 118 -15.06 12.15 4.68
CA ARG A 118 -14.43 13.27 5.37
C ARG A 118 -13.10 13.60 4.74
N ASP A 119 -12.91 14.87 4.39
CA ASP A 119 -11.61 15.41 4.01
C ASP A 119 -10.72 15.55 5.25
N LEU A 120 -9.55 14.90 5.24
CA LEU A 120 -8.60 14.90 6.34
C LEU A 120 -7.61 16.08 6.28
N LEU A 121 -7.56 16.82 5.17
CA LEU A 121 -6.71 17.99 5.00
C LEU A 121 -7.39 19.30 5.43
N VAL A 122 -8.73 19.31 5.56
CA VAL A 122 -9.48 20.49 6.01
C VAL A 122 -9.42 20.62 7.53
N SER A 123 -8.86 21.74 8.00
CA SER A 123 -8.86 22.10 9.42
C SER A 123 -10.22 22.68 9.82
N GLY A 124 -11.18 21.83 10.18
CA GLY A 124 -12.49 22.28 10.65
C GLY A 124 -13.47 21.15 10.96
N SER A 125 -13.84 21.04 12.24
CA SER A 125 -15.02 20.35 12.78
C SER A 125 -14.95 18.81 12.97
N GLN A 126 -15.24 18.41 14.23
CA GLN A 126 -15.46 17.04 14.76
C GLN A 126 -14.19 16.21 15.06
N GLN A 127 -13.54 16.50 16.21
CA GLN A 127 -12.68 15.54 16.90
C GLN A 127 -13.57 14.51 17.62
N GLY A 128 -13.88 13.41 16.95
CA GLY A 128 -14.27 12.16 17.60
C GLY A 128 -13.06 11.22 17.60
N SER A 129 -12.61 10.82 18.79
CA SER A 129 -11.59 9.79 18.96
C SER A 129 -12.19 8.42 18.60
N GLU A 130 -12.05 7.99 17.35
CA GLU A 130 -12.52 6.68 16.89
C GLU A 130 -11.47 5.99 16.01
N PRO A 131 -11.45 4.64 16.01
CA PRO A 131 -10.30 3.85 15.59
C PRO A 131 -9.83 4.17 14.17
N LYS A 132 -8.52 4.09 13.98
CA LYS A 132 -7.83 4.21 12.69
C LYS A 132 -8.12 2.99 11.80
N ALA A 133 -9.37 2.85 11.37
CA ALA A 133 -9.70 2.11 10.17
C ALA A 133 -10.10 3.17 9.14
N GLY A 134 -9.18 3.45 8.22
CA GLY A 134 -9.39 4.41 7.13
C GLY A 134 -8.90 3.77 5.86
N VAL A 135 -9.78 3.63 4.88
CA VAL A 135 -9.39 3.44 3.49
C VAL A 135 -8.82 4.78 3.04
N ILE A 136 -7.52 4.83 2.76
CA ILE A 136 -6.87 5.95 2.06
C ILE A 136 -7.01 5.62 0.58
N LEU A 137 -7.86 6.38 -0.12
CA LEU A 137 -7.98 6.30 -1.56
C LEU A 137 -6.96 7.28 -2.17
N PHE A 138 -6.03 6.76 -2.98
CA PHE A 138 -5.37 7.51 -4.04
C PHE A 138 -6.09 7.21 -5.35
#